data_AF-A0A0K2TG01-F1
#
_entry.id   AF-A0A0K2TG01-F1
#
_cell.length_a   1.000
_cell.length_b   1.000
_cell.length_c   1.000
_cell.angle_alpha   90.00
_cell.angle_beta   90.00
_cell.angle_gamma   90.00
#
_symmetry.space_group_name_H-M   'P 1'
#
loop_
_entity.id
_entity.type
_entity.pdbx_description
1 polymer ?
#
loop_
_entity_poly.entity_id
_entity_poly.type
_entity_poly.pdbx_seq_one_letter_code
_entity_poly.pdbx_strand_id
1 'polypeptide(L)'
;MTSALPNDEDDNASDFIKFSYESVQKCINKNKKYPEVLFPCEYQHCTRSFSDIEVFMKHVNSHMSEVQLKDDEFICSWRLCQFTSGNMKEFIRHFHFHTFHAKIKTEGRKILLSHYQKPSVTPCSMDSSEVNILPDLSEEFQCQWNSCTELPFEEAQRYYWHVGSHAHEQQSSGSKSCNWNLCTTSVKTTSKLKDHLKFHSQERAVACPTCGNLFSNRVKFIDHCNRQLLPKDKSYECSYCSKTFAIERLLRDHVRSHINTKKCPLCPMTVTTNSNLRIHLRYRHSNVRCFPCNDCSYAAKSSHDLQSHIRSLHGSPQIRCHLPKCDYICEDKVTFNNHLRDYHRNEPKFYICHECDKKFERG
;
A
#
# COMPACT_ATOMS: atom_id res chain seq x y z
N MET A 1 26.97 30.83 59.87
CA MET A 1 27.85 29.68 59.57
C MET A 1 26.95 28.47 59.40
N THR A 2 27.10 27.86 58.25
CA THR A 2 26.29 26.82 57.60
C THR A 2 26.23 25.52 58.40
N SER A 3 25.02 25.05 58.71
CA SER A 3 24.77 23.65 59.08
C SER A 3 23.72 23.07 58.11
N ALA A 4 24.24 22.34 57.12
CA ALA A 4 23.45 21.57 56.17
C ALA A 4 22.93 20.29 56.84
N LEU A 5 21.67 19.98 56.57
CA LEU A 5 21.01 18.71 56.86
C LEU A 5 21.56 17.60 55.94
N PRO A 6 21.63 16.34 56.40
CA PRO A 6 21.84 15.19 55.53
C PRO A 6 20.50 14.77 54.93
N ASN A 7 20.40 14.74 53.61
CA ASN A 7 19.32 14.08 52.88
C ASN A 7 19.85 12.76 52.32
N ASP A 8 19.22 11.68 52.75
CA ASP A 8 19.26 10.37 52.10
C ASP A 8 18.55 10.44 50.74
N GLU A 9 19.26 10.17 49.64
CA GLU A 9 18.69 9.58 48.43
C GLU A 9 19.74 8.65 47.79
N ASP A 10 19.58 7.35 48.05
CA ASP A 10 20.18 6.26 47.28
C ASP A 10 19.54 6.23 45.90
N ASP A 11 20.30 6.58 44.86
CA ASP A 11 19.90 6.40 43.46
C ASP A 11 21.07 5.79 42.67
N ASN A 12 21.22 4.47 42.79
CA ASN A 12 22.20 3.68 42.05
C ASN A 12 21.54 3.10 40.80
N ALA A 13 21.47 3.91 39.74
CA ALA A 13 21.08 3.49 38.40
C ALA A 13 21.98 4.15 37.34
N SER A 14 23.28 3.82 37.37
CA SER A 14 24.19 4.15 36.28
C SER A 14 24.93 2.90 35.81
N ASP A 15 24.32 2.17 34.86
CA ASP A 15 25.08 1.32 33.93
C ASP A 15 24.22 0.83 32.76
N PHE A 16 23.66 1.74 31.95
CA PHE A 16 23.21 1.38 30.59
C PHE A 16 23.36 2.55 29.61
N ILE A 17 24.18 2.29 28.58
CA ILE A 17 24.29 3.00 27.29
C ILE A 17 25.14 4.28 27.29
N LYS A 18 26.46 4.11 27.35
CA LYS A 18 27.40 4.96 26.60
C LYS A 18 27.56 4.40 25.18
N PHE A 19 26.82 4.94 24.22
CA PHE A 19 27.25 4.95 22.81
C PHE A 19 27.09 6.37 22.27
N SER A 20 28.23 6.95 21.90
CA SER A 20 28.40 8.37 21.59
C SER A 20 27.63 8.81 20.35
N TYR A 21 27.11 10.03 20.46
CA TYR A 21 26.23 10.75 19.54
C TYR A 21 26.94 11.27 18.26
N GLU A 22 27.98 10.57 17.77
CA GLU A 22 28.84 11.02 16.66
C GLU A 22 28.84 10.11 15.41
N SER A 23 28.08 9.01 15.39
CA SER A 23 28.07 8.09 14.22
C SER A 23 26.88 8.26 13.26
N VAL A 24 25.98 9.23 13.50
CA VAL A 24 24.74 9.43 12.69
C VAL A 24 24.87 10.58 11.66
N GLN A 25 26.06 11.20 11.51
CA GLN A 25 26.23 12.38 10.66
C GLN A 25 27.45 12.39 9.73
N LYS A 26 27.82 11.24 9.15
CA LYS A 26 28.72 11.19 7.99
C LYS A 26 28.21 10.26 6.90
N CYS A 27 27.20 10.71 6.16
CA CYS A 27 26.94 10.28 4.77
C CYS A 27 26.22 11.39 4.00
N ILE A 28 26.72 12.63 4.10
CA ILE A 28 26.53 13.63 3.06
C ILE A 28 27.93 13.91 2.52
N ASN A 29 28.44 13.01 1.67
CA ASN A 29 29.61 13.31 0.87
C ASN A 29 29.37 12.97 -0.60
N LYS A 30 29.72 13.98 -1.40
CA LYS A 30 29.52 14.22 -2.82
C LYS A 30 30.01 13.08 -3.73
N ASN A 31 29.35 12.92 -4.87
CA ASN A 31 29.82 12.26 -6.11
C ASN A 31 30.18 10.77 -6.06
N LYS A 32 29.22 9.88 -5.78
CA LYS A 32 29.26 8.51 -6.34
C LYS A 32 28.47 8.50 -7.66
N LYS A 33 29.16 8.34 -8.79
CA LYS A 33 28.52 8.01 -10.09
C LYS A 33 28.00 6.58 -9.99
N TYR A 34 26.73 6.43 -9.63
CA TYR A 34 26.04 5.16 -9.80
C TYR A 34 25.81 4.91 -11.30
N PRO A 35 25.78 3.64 -11.75
CA PRO A 35 25.42 3.33 -13.13
C PRO A 35 24.05 3.95 -13.46
N GLU A 36 23.96 4.51 -14.66
CA GLU A 36 22.73 5.11 -15.15
C GLU A 36 21.62 4.05 -15.20
N VAL A 37 20.53 4.28 -14.48
CA VAL A 37 19.38 3.37 -14.46
C VAL A 37 18.47 3.72 -15.62
N LEU A 38 18.42 2.84 -16.61
CA LEU A 38 17.59 3.01 -17.80
C LEU A 38 16.15 2.52 -17.58
N PHE A 39 15.22 3.04 -18.38
CA PHE A 39 13.85 2.56 -18.54
C PHE A 39 13.82 1.46 -19.60
N PRO A 40 13.71 0.16 -19.22
CA PRO A 40 13.57 -0.91 -20.19
C PRO A 40 12.14 -0.96 -20.75
N CYS A 41 12.01 -1.12 -22.05
CA CYS A 41 10.75 -1.56 -22.66
C CYS A 41 10.63 -3.07 -22.49
N GLU A 42 9.49 -3.54 -21.98
CA GLU A 42 9.22 -4.98 -21.83
C GLU A 42 8.04 -5.41 -22.73
N TYR A 43 7.71 -4.63 -23.76
CA TYR A 43 6.66 -4.95 -24.72
C TYR A 43 7.15 -6.02 -25.72
N GLN A 44 6.45 -7.15 -25.81
CA GLN A 44 6.77 -8.26 -26.72
C GLN A 44 8.27 -8.61 -26.77
N HIS A 45 8.88 -8.49 -27.95
CA HIS A 45 10.29 -8.76 -28.24
C HIS A 45 11.14 -7.48 -28.26
N CYS A 46 10.60 -6.35 -27.79
CA CYS A 46 11.35 -5.10 -27.72
C CYS A 46 12.48 -5.21 -26.68
N THR A 47 13.70 -4.88 -27.08
CA THR A 47 14.91 -4.91 -26.23
C THR A 47 15.47 -3.52 -25.94
N ARG A 48 14.72 -2.46 -26.30
CA ARG A 48 15.19 -1.07 -26.16
C ARG A 48 15.12 -0.60 -24.71
N SER A 49 16.09 0.24 -24.35
CA SER A 49 16.16 0.91 -23.05
C SER A 49 16.55 2.37 -23.21
N PHE A 50 16.03 3.24 -22.35
CA PHE A 50 16.14 4.70 -22.50
C PHE A 50 16.61 5.36 -21.20
N SER A 51 17.36 6.45 -21.29
CA SER A 51 17.75 7.28 -20.13
C SER A 51 16.71 8.35 -19.80
N ASP A 52 15.95 8.78 -20.80
CA ASP A 52 14.93 9.82 -20.69
C ASP A 52 13.51 9.24 -20.74
N ILE A 53 12.66 9.70 -19.82
CA ILE A 53 11.29 9.19 -19.68
C ILE A 53 10.37 9.64 -20.80
N GLU A 54 10.55 10.84 -21.36
CA GLU A 54 9.72 11.34 -22.45
C GLU A 54 10.01 10.59 -23.74
N VAL A 55 11.28 10.29 -24.00
CA VAL A 55 11.68 9.45 -25.14
C VAL A 55 11.14 8.02 -24.97
N PHE A 56 11.21 7.47 -23.75
CA PHE A 56 10.62 6.16 -23.44
C PHE A 56 9.10 6.15 -23.66
N MET A 57 8.37 7.15 -23.16
CA MET A 57 6.92 7.24 -23.34
C MET A 57 6.53 7.34 -24.82
N LYS A 58 7.25 8.17 -25.61
CA LYS A 58 7.04 8.26 -27.07
C LYS A 58 7.29 6.92 -27.76
N HIS A 59 8.31 6.19 -27.34
CA HIS A 59 8.58 4.85 -27.86
C HIS A 59 7.50 3.83 -27.46
N VAL A 60 7.04 3.82 -26.22
CA VAL A 60 5.96 2.91 -25.80
C VAL A 60 4.69 3.19 -26.61
N ASN A 61 4.37 4.46 -26.85
CA ASN A 61 3.21 4.83 -27.66
C ASN A 61 3.29 4.35 -29.11
N SER A 62 4.49 4.14 -29.67
CA SER A 62 4.61 3.59 -31.03
C SER A 62 4.15 2.13 -31.11
N HIS A 63 4.11 1.40 -30.00
CA HIS A 63 3.58 0.03 -29.96
C HIS A 63 2.05 -0.04 -29.98
N MET A 64 1.34 1.09 -29.83
CA MET A 64 -0.13 1.11 -29.83
C MET A 64 -0.73 0.64 -31.15
N SER A 65 -0.04 0.86 -32.27
CA SER A 65 -0.45 0.34 -33.59
C SER A 65 -0.21 -1.17 -33.76
N GLU A 66 0.51 -1.80 -32.85
CA GLU A 66 0.87 -3.24 -32.88
C GLU A 66 0.00 -4.07 -31.92
N VAL A 67 -0.99 -3.43 -31.27
CA VAL A 67 -1.89 -4.08 -30.32
C VAL A 67 -2.72 -5.14 -31.04
N GLN A 68 -2.75 -6.34 -30.45
CA GLN A 68 -3.47 -7.47 -31.00
C GLN A 68 -4.92 -7.47 -30.51
N LEU A 69 -5.85 -7.73 -31.42
CA LEU A 69 -7.25 -8.00 -31.13
C LEU A 69 -7.51 -9.49 -31.36
N LYS A 70 -8.04 -10.19 -30.35
CA LYS A 70 -8.39 -11.60 -30.44
C LYS A 70 -9.72 -11.81 -29.73
N ASP A 71 -10.66 -12.47 -30.40
CA ASP A 71 -11.99 -12.76 -29.85
C ASP A 71 -12.71 -11.51 -29.32
N ASP A 72 -12.62 -10.39 -30.08
CA ASP A 72 -13.13 -9.06 -29.72
C ASP A 72 -12.54 -8.43 -28.45
N GLU A 73 -11.44 -8.97 -27.92
CA GLU A 73 -10.69 -8.39 -26.81
C GLU A 73 -9.31 -7.90 -27.24
N PHE A 74 -8.90 -6.74 -26.71
CA PHE A 74 -7.54 -6.23 -26.80
C PHE A 74 -6.63 -6.98 -25.83
N ILE A 75 -5.50 -7.50 -26.32
CA ILE A 75 -4.54 -8.26 -25.50
C ILE A 75 -3.30 -7.42 -25.20
N CYS A 76 -2.98 -7.26 -23.91
CA CYS A 76 -1.76 -6.56 -23.51
C CYS A 76 -0.56 -7.48 -23.70
N SER A 77 0.34 -7.10 -24.60
CA SER A 77 1.55 -7.88 -24.89
C SER A 77 2.77 -7.45 -24.08
N TRP A 78 2.57 -6.73 -22.98
CA TRP A 78 3.65 -6.43 -22.04
C TRP A 78 4.09 -7.71 -21.33
N ARG A 79 5.39 -7.91 -21.14
CA ARG A 79 5.95 -9.13 -20.54
C ARG A 79 5.24 -9.50 -19.23
N LEU A 80 4.71 -10.71 -19.14
CA LEU A 80 3.98 -11.23 -17.97
C LEU A 80 2.73 -10.41 -17.59
N CYS A 81 2.25 -9.54 -18.47
CA CYS A 81 0.94 -8.94 -18.34
C CYS A 81 -0.09 -9.88 -18.96
N GLN A 82 -1.07 -10.32 -18.17
CA GLN A 82 -2.16 -11.20 -18.62
C GLN A 82 -3.47 -10.43 -18.86
N PHE A 83 -3.39 -9.11 -19.00
CA PHE A 83 -4.56 -8.26 -19.11
C PHE A 83 -5.18 -8.33 -20.50
N THR A 84 -6.50 -8.52 -20.54
CA THR A 84 -7.33 -8.38 -21.73
C THR A 84 -8.53 -7.50 -21.40
N SER A 85 -9.05 -6.77 -22.39
CA SER A 85 -10.28 -5.99 -22.22
C SER A 85 -10.99 -5.82 -23.57
N GLY A 86 -12.31 -5.91 -23.57
CA GLY A 86 -13.16 -5.52 -24.72
C GLY A 86 -13.36 -4.00 -24.83
N ASN A 87 -12.92 -3.21 -23.85
CA ASN A 87 -13.05 -1.76 -23.84
C ASN A 87 -11.72 -1.09 -24.22
N MET A 88 -11.70 -0.42 -25.38
CA MET A 88 -10.51 0.28 -25.87
C MET A 88 -9.98 1.34 -24.88
N LYS A 89 -10.85 2.09 -24.20
CA LYS A 89 -10.39 3.13 -23.27
C LYS A 89 -9.72 2.54 -22.04
N GLU A 90 -10.33 1.50 -21.47
CA GLU A 90 -9.74 0.76 -20.35
C GLU A 90 -8.38 0.16 -20.75
N PHE A 91 -8.32 -0.42 -21.95
CA PHE A 91 -7.08 -0.93 -22.50
C PHE A 91 -6.01 0.15 -22.65
N ILE A 92 -6.36 1.33 -23.16
CA ILE A 92 -5.45 2.48 -23.30
C ILE A 92 -4.90 2.90 -21.92
N ARG A 93 -5.75 3.00 -20.89
CA ARG A 93 -5.30 3.30 -19.52
C ARG A 93 -4.32 2.27 -18.99
N HIS A 94 -4.68 1.00 -19.13
CA HIS A 94 -3.83 -0.11 -18.75
C HIS A 94 -2.47 -0.05 -19.46
N PHE A 95 -2.49 0.13 -20.79
CA PHE A 95 -1.31 0.19 -21.63
C PHE A 95 -0.37 1.33 -21.20
N HIS A 96 -0.88 2.55 -21.08
CA HIS A 96 -0.07 3.69 -20.65
C HIS A 96 0.40 3.56 -19.20
N PHE A 97 -0.32 2.83 -18.34
CA PHE A 97 0.12 2.60 -16.97
C PHE A 97 1.44 1.81 -16.92
N HIS A 98 1.78 0.97 -17.92
CA HIS A 98 3.10 0.33 -17.96
C HIS A 98 4.24 1.35 -18.02
N THR A 99 4.04 2.52 -18.64
CA THR A 99 5.06 3.58 -18.64
C THR A 99 5.31 4.13 -17.23
N PHE A 100 4.22 4.38 -16.50
CA PHE A 100 4.26 4.81 -15.12
C PHE A 100 4.87 3.72 -14.22
N HIS A 101 4.49 2.46 -14.42
CA HIS A 101 5.01 1.32 -13.68
C HIS A 101 6.52 1.15 -13.92
N ALA A 102 6.98 1.25 -15.17
CA ALA A 102 8.41 1.23 -15.50
C ALA A 102 9.15 2.37 -14.79
N LYS A 103 8.58 3.58 -14.77
CA LYS A 103 9.15 4.73 -14.04
C LYS A 103 9.34 4.41 -12.55
N ILE A 104 8.30 3.98 -11.85
CA ILE A 104 8.42 3.68 -10.41
C ILE A 104 9.26 2.43 -10.12
N LYS A 105 9.37 1.48 -11.06
CA LYS A 105 10.34 0.36 -10.99
C LYS A 105 11.78 0.85 -11.09
N THR A 106 12.07 1.78 -12.00
CA THR A 106 13.42 2.39 -12.07
C THR A 106 13.76 3.17 -10.80
N GLU A 107 12.78 3.85 -10.19
CA GLU A 107 12.99 4.50 -8.89
C GLU A 107 13.32 3.47 -7.80
N GLY A 108 12.63 2.33 -7.79
CA GLY A 108 12.98 1.19 -6.95
C GLY A 108 14.43 0.75 -7.15
N ARG A 109 14.87 0.55 -8.39
CA ARG A 109 16.27 0.18 -8.72
C ARG A 109 17.28 1.22 -8.19
N LYS A 110 17.02 2.52 -8.38
CA LYS A 110 17.87 3.61 -7.86
C LYS A 110 17.98 3.57 -6.33
N ILE A 111 16.86 3.33 -5.65
CA ILE A 111 16.84 3.18 -4.19
C ILE A 111 17.65 1.96 -3.77
N LEU A 112 17.53 0.82 -4.46
CA LEU A 112 18.29 -0.39 -4.13
C LEU A 112 19.80 -0.18 -4.31
N LEU A 113 20.22 0.40 -5.43
CA LEU A 113 21.63 0.69 -5.73
C LEU A 113 22.25 1.64 -4.69
N SER A 114 21.53 2.70 -4.33
CA SER A 114 22.00 3.68 -3.34
C SER A 114 21.96 3.14 -1.90
N HIS A 115 20.99 2.31 -1.55
CA HIS A 115 20.78 1.83 -0.17
C HIS A 115 21.68 0.64 0.18
N TYR A 116 21.81 -0.36 -0.71
CA TYR A 116 22.57 -1.58 -0.41
C TYR A 116 24.01 -1.57 -0.95
N GLN A 117 24.39 -0.56 -1.75
CA GLN A 117 25.75 -0.31 -2.23
C GLN A 117 26.43 -1.50 -2.96
N LYS A 118 25.67 -2.52 -3.39
CA LYS A 118 26.14 -3.70 -4.12
C LYS A 118 25.21 -3.99 -5.32
N PRO A 119 25.74 -4.08 -6.55
CA PRO A 119 24.92 -4.30 -7.76
C PRO A 119 24.16 -5.64 -7.79
N SER A 120 24.62 -6.63 -7.02
CA SER A 120 24.18 -8.03 -7.09
C SER A 120 23.22 -8.46 -5.98
N VAL A 121 22.78 -7.55 -5.11
CA VAL A 121 21.76 -7.88 -4.11
C VAL A 121 20.39 -7.74 -4.76
N THR A 122 19.71 -8.86 -4.99
CA THR A 122 18.26 -8.94 -5.24
C THR A 122 17.59 -9.13 -3.88
N PRO A 123 17.23 -8.04 -3.18
CA PRO A 123 16.74 -8.18 -1.81
C PRO A 123 15.33 -8.75 -1.74
N CYS A 124 14.58 -8.75 -2.84
CA CYS A 124 13.29 -9.40 -2.92
C CYS A 124 13.45 -10.79 -3.54
N SER A 125 12.99 -11.81 -2.82
CA SER A 125 12.93 -13.21 -3.26
C SER A 125 11.51 -13.67 -3.59
N MET A 126 10.54 -12.75 -3.63
CA MET A 126 9.16 -13.08 -4.02
C MET A 126 9.09 -13.40 -5.51
N ASP A 127 8.07 -14.18 -5.89
CA ASP A 127 7.85 -14.60 -7.27
C ASP A 127 7.75 -13.39 -8.22
N SER A 128 8.37 -13.53 -9.39
CA SER A 128 8.38 -12.52 -10.45
C SER A 128 7.24 -12.71 -11.45
N SER A 129 6.46 -13.79 -11.34
CA SER A 129 5.31 -14.05 -12.21
C SER A 129 4.25 -12.94 -12.19
N GLU A 130 4.14 -12.20 -11.07
CA GLU A 130 3.18 -11.12 -10.86
C GLU A 130 3.75 -9.71 -11.12
N VAL A 131 4.98 -9.58 -11.63
CA VAL A 131 5.73 -8.32 -11.70
C VAL A 131 5.07 -7.21 -12.53
N ASN A 132 4.11 -7.55 -13.39
CA ASN A 132 3.42 -6.62 -14.28
C ASN A 132 1.89 -6.66 -14.11
N ILE A 133 1.40 -7.19 -12.97
CA ILE A 133 -0.01 -7.07 -12.59
C ILE A 133 -0.26 -5.65 -12.08
N LEU A 134 -1.11 -4.92 -12.80
CA LEU A 134 -1.46 -3.54 -12.48
C LEU A 134 -2.71 -3.50 -11.59
N PRO A 135 -2.97 -2.38 -10.88
CA PRO A 135 -4.25 -2.16 -10.22
C PRO A 135 -5.40 -2.27 -11.21
N ASP A 136 -6.61 -2.45 -10.69
CA ASP A 136 -7.83 -2.29 -11.48
C ASP A 136 -7.92 -0.84 -12.01
N LEU A 137 -8.01 -0.69 -13.33
CA LEU A 137 -8.06 0.58 -14.06
C LEU A 137 -9.36 0.72 -14.89
N SER A 138 -10.39 -0.03 -14.50
CA SER A 138 -11.72 0.02 -15.10
C SER A 138 -12.33 1.42 -15.02
N GLU A 139 -12.11 2.14 -13.93
CA GLU A 139 -12.55 3.52 -13.75
C GLU A 139 -11.60 4.54 -14.42
N GLU A 140 -12.17 5.65 -14.89
CA GLU A 140 -11.40 6.75 -15.48
C GLU A 140 -10.66 7.54 -14.38
N PHE A 141 -9.45 8.03 -14.68
CA PHE A 141 -8.73 8.87 -13.72
C PHE A 141 -9.35 10.26 -13.67
N GLN A 142 -10.23 10.50 -12.70
CA GLN A 142 -10.89 11.80 -12.54
C GLN A 142 -10.35 12.57 -11.33
N CYS A 143 -10.08 13.86 -11.52
CA CYS A 143 -9.73 14.76 -10.43
C CYS A 143 -11.02 15.22 -9.72
N GLN A 144 -11.12 15.02 -8.41
CA GLN A 144 -12.28 15.47 -7.62
C GLN A 144 -11.99 16.76 -6.85
N TRP A 145 -11.09 17.58 -7.38
CA TRP A 145 -10.83 18.90 -6.85
C TRP A 145 -12.00 19.82 -7.21
N ASN A 146 -12.59 20.51 -6.23
CA ASN A 146 -13.88 21.21 -6.42
C ASN A 146 -13.89 22.28 -7.52
N SER A 147 -12.73 22.86 -7.84
CA SER A 147 -12.58 23.86 -8.92
C SER A 147 -11.91 23.30 -10.18
N CYS A 148 -11.70 21.98 -10.27
CA CYS A 148 -11.08 21.37 -11.44
C CYS A 148 -12.15 21.02 -12.48
N THR A 149 -11.94 21.51 -13.70
CA THR A 149 -12.82 21.27 -14.86
C THR A 149 -12.16 20.37 -15.91
N GLU A 150 -11.00 19.78 -15.59
CA GLU A 150 -10.30 18.89 -16.51
C GLU A 150 -11.11 17.62 -16.76
N LEU A 151 -11.08 17.16 -18.02
CA LEU A 151 -11.69 15.90 -18.40
C LEU A 151 -10.94 14.72 -17.75
N PRO A 152 -11.57 13.53 -17.68
CA PRO A 152 -10.92 12.33 -17.19
C PRO A 152 -9.64 12.02 -17.98
N PHE A 153 -8.60 11.58 -17.27
CA PHE A 153 -7.29 11.29 -17.85
C PHE A 153 -7.20 9.81 -18.22
N GLU A 154 -6.59 9.52 -19.36
CA GLU A 154 -6.25 8.13 -19.74
C GLU A 154 -4.81 7.77 -19.28
N GLU A 155 -3.95 8.77 -19.06
CA GLU A 155 -2.55 8.57 -18.65
C GLU A 155 -2.38 8.82 -17.14
N ALA A 156 -2.07 7.77 -16.38
CA ALA A 156 -1.85 7.86 -14.94
C ALA A 156 -0.79 8.91 -14.54
N GLN A 157 0.29 9.02 -15.31
CA GLN A 157 1.35 10.00 -15.02
C GLN A 157 0.86 11.45 -15.13
N ARG A 158 0.02 11.77 -16.13
CA ARG A 158 -0.54 13.11 -16.31
C ARG A 158 -1.56 13.41 -15.22
N TYR A 159 -2.38 12.43 -14.86
CA TYR A 159 -3.31 12.53 -13.73
C TYR A 159 -2.59 12.87 -12.41
N TYR A 160 -1.56 12.11 -12.05
CA TYR A 160 -0.82 12.36 -10.80
C TYR A 160 -0.10 13.70 -10.79
N TRP A 161 0.47 14.10 -11.94
CA TRP A 161 1.07 15.42 -12.08
C TRP A 161 0.04 16.54 -11.92
N HIS A 162 -1.11 16.43 -12.57
CA HIS A 162 -2.22 17.38 -12.45
C HIS A 162 -2.73 17.47 -11.00
N VAL A 163 -3.00 16.34 -10.34
CA VAL A 163 -3.43 16.35 -8.93
C VAL A 163 -2.38 17.05 -8.07
N GLY A 164 -1.09 16.83 -8.34
CA GLY A 164 0.01 17.51 -7.65
C GLY A 164 0.13 19.02 -7.92
N SER A 165 -0.37 19.55 -9.04
CA SER A 165 -0.28 20.98 -9.38
C SER A 165 -1.19 21.82 -8.50
N HIS A 166 -2.34 21.28 -8.08
CA HIS A 166 -3.26 21.94 -7.14
C HIS A 166 -2.59 22.42 -5.86
N ALA A 167 -1.55 21.72 -5.40
CA ALA A 167 -0.77 22.13 -4.23
C ALA A 167 -0.01 23.46 -4.42
N HIS A 168 0.38 23.77 -5.67
CA HIS A 168 1.06 25.01 -6.04
C HIS A 168 0.08 26.14 -6.36
N GLU A 169 -1.10 25.82 -6.89
CA GLU A 169 -2.15 26.79 -7.24
C GLU A 169 -2.78 27.45 -6.01
N GLN A 170 -2.60 26.88 -4.80
CA GLN A 170 -3.06 27.50 -3.56
C GLN A 170 -2.26 28.76 -3.22
N GLN A 171 -2.87 29.93 -3.45
CA GLN A 171 -2.30 31.28 -3.24
C GLN A 171 -2.32 31.77 -1.77
N SER A 172 -2.71 30.93 -0.80
CA SER A 172 -2.73 31.32 0.62
C SER A 172 -1.31 31.53 1.18
N SER A 173 -1.07 32.72 1.74
CA SER A 173 0.15 33.10 2.48
C SER A 173 0.24 32.48 3.88
N GLY A 174 -0.78 31.73 4.30
CA GLY A 174 -0.86 31.02 5.57
C GLY A 174 -1.01 29.50 5.40
N SER A 175 -1.99 28.92 6.10
CA SER A 175 -2.36 27.51 5.93
C SER A 175 -2.99 27.30 4.55
N LYS A 176 -2.59 26.22 3.86
CA LYS A 176 -3.14 25.80 2.57
C LYS A 176 -4.18 24.71 2.81
N SER A 177 -5.41 24.93 2.38
CA SER A 177 -6.50 23.95 2.47
C SER A 177 -6.50 23.01 1.26
N CYS A 178 -6.84 21.76 1.51
CA CYS A 178 -7.19 20.80 0.47
C CYS A 178 -8.63 21.06 0.02
N ASN A 179 -8.85 21.30 -1.27
CA ASN A 179 -10.19 21.49 -1.84
C ASN A 179 -10.66 20.24 -2.60
N TRP A 180 -10.15 19.07 -2.22
CA TRP A 180 -10.68 17.80 -2.69
C TRP A 180 -12.08 17.59 -2.11
N ASN A 181 -12.99 16.98 -2.88
CA ASN A 181 -14.35 16.73 -2.44
C ASN A 181 -14.38 16.01 -1.07
N LEU A 182 -15.15 16.57 -0.12
CA LEU A 182 -15.28 16.10 1.26
C LEU A 182 -13.99 16.12 2.11
N CYS A 183 -12.91 16.74 1.64
CA CYS A 183 -11.68 16.88 2.42
C CYS A 183 -11.62 18.24 3.13
N THR A 184 -11.36 18.23 4.43
CA THR A 184 -11.22 19.44 5.27
C THR A 184 -9.78 19.67 5.76
N THR A 185 -8.82 18.97 5.15
CA THR A 185 -7.43 18.98 5.62
C THR A 185 -6.76 20.30 5.26
N SER A 186 -6.09 20.92 6.24
CA SER A 186 -5.30 22.13 6.05
C SER A 186 -3.87 21.92 6.54
N VAL A 187 -2.89 22.36 5.75
CA VAL A 187 -1.46 22.13 6.00
C VAL A 187 -0.65 23.39 5.77
N LYS A 188 0.48 23.51 6.49
CA LYS A 188 1.29 24.73 6.48
C LYS A 188 2.18 24.91 5.24
N THR A 189 2.46 23.84 4.49
CA THR A 189 3.42 23.90 3.38
C THR A 189 2.90 23.19 2.13
N THR A 190 3.36 23.66 0.97
CA THR A 190 3.05 23.07 -0.35
C THR A 190 3.48 21.62 -0.44
N SER A 191 4.67 21.27 0.05
CA SER A 191 5.17 19.89 0.05
C SER A 191 4.26 18.96 0.85
N LYS A 192 3.75 19.41 2.01
CA LYS A 192 2.82 18.62 2.82
C LYS A 192 1.46 18.49 2.16
N LEU A 193 0.99 19.51 1.44
CA LEU A 193 -0.24 19.42 0.66
C LEU A 193 -0.06 18.42 -0.48
N LYS A 194 1.04 18.52 -1.24
CA LYS A 194 1.37 17.58 -2.31
C LYS A 194 1.43 16.14 -1.81
N ASP A 195 2.06 15.90 -0.65
CA ASP A 195 2.07 14.57 -0.03
C ASP A 195 0.69 14.10 0.43
N HIS A 196 -0.17 15.01 0.90
CA HIS A 196 -1.56 14.70 1.24
C HIS A 196 -2.38 14.33 0.00
N LEU A 197 -2.19 15.00 -1.14
CA LEU A 197 -2.95 14.72 -2.37
C LEU A 197 -2.66 13.33 -2.95
N LYS A 198 -1.49 12.76 -2.69
CA LYS A 198 -1.16 11.36 -3.05
C LYS A 198 -2.11 10.35 -2.43
N PHE A 199 -2.72 10.66 -1.29
CA PHE A 199 -3.72 9.78 -0.68
C PHE A 199 -5.04 9.78 -1.47
N HIS A 200 -5.43 10.93 -2.01
CA HIS A 200 -6.64 11.07 -2.83
C HIS A 200 -6.45 10.45 -4.21
N SER A 201 -5.34 10.73 -4.88
CA SER A 201 -5.02 10.13 -6.19
C SER A 201 -4.57 8.67 -6.09
N GLN A 202 -4.30 8.17 -4.88
CA GLN A 202 -3.72 6.85 -4.63
C GLN A 202 -2.34 6.63 -5.29
N GLU A 203 -1.63 7.71 -5.63
CA GLU A 203 -0.33 7.66 -6.29
C GLU A 203 0.67 6.78 -5.49
N ARG A 204 1.34 5.88 -6.21
CA ARG A 204 2.41 5.04 -5.68
C ARG A 204 3.76 5.61 -6.11
N ALA A 205 4.69 5.71 -5.18
CA ALA A 205 5.97 6.40 -5.40
C ALA A 205 7.07 5.47 -5.92
N VAL A 206 7.04 4.20 -5.54
CA VAL A 206 8.13 3.24 -5.80
C VAL A 206 7.53 1.87 -6.07
N ALA A 207 8.08 1.12 -7.02
CA ALA A 207 7.75 -0.28 -7.22
C ALA A 207 8.98 -1.17 -7.04
N CYS A 208 8.75 -2.40 -6.56
CA CYS A 208 9.80 -3.41 -6.48
C CYS A 208 10.13 -3.92 -7.90
N PRO A 209 11.38 -3.80 -8.38
CA PRO A 209 11.73 -4.26 -9.72
C PRO A 209 11.70 -5.78 -9.89
N THR A 210 11.64 -6.55 -8.80
CA THR A 210 11.60 -8.01 -8.82
C THR A 210 10.17 -8.54 -8.84
N CYS A 211 9.30 -8.10 -7.92
CA CYS A 211 7.95 -8.64 -7.75
C CYS A 211 6.82 -7.68 -8.18
N GLY A 212 7.13 -6.47 -8.64
CA GLY A 212 6.13 -5.51 -9.16
C GLY A 212 5.30 -4.80 -8.09
N ASN A 213 5.41 -5.19 -6.81
CA ASN A 213 4.66 -4.57 -5.72
C ASN A 213 4.84 -3.05 -5.66
N LEU A 214 3.73 -2.34 -5.47
CA LEU A 214 3.66 -0.88 -5.48
C LEU A 214 3.62 -0.31 -4.04
N PHE A 215 4.48 0.67 -3.76
CA PHE A 215 4.62 1.28 -2.44
C PHE A 215 4.34 2.78 -2.48
N SER A 216 3.67 3.28 -1.44
CA SER A 216 3.34 4.70 -1.30
C SER A 216 4.56 5.57 -0.95
N ASN A 217 5.64 4.99 -0.42
CA ASN A 217 6.87 5.71 -0.13
C ASN A 217 8.10 4.79 -0.03
N ARG A 218 9.28 5.42 -0.03
CA ARG A 218 10.59 4.75 0.08
C ARG A 218 10.73 3.88 1.34
N VAL A 219 10.21 4.32 2.49
CA VAL A 219 10.33 3.57 3.75
C VAL A 219 9.62 2.23 3.66
N LYS A 220 8.38 2.22 3.13
CA LYS A 220 7.61 0.98 2.93
C LYS A 220 8.27 0.03 1.95
N PHE A 221 8.90 0.58 0.90
CA PHE A 221 9.67 -0.23 -0.05
C PHE A 221 10.90 -0.88 0.59
N ILE A 222 11.72 -0.11 1.33
CA ILE A 222 12.88 -0.66 2.04
C ILE A 222 12.46 -1.69 3.10
N ASP A 223 11.36 -1.46 3.80
CA ASP A 223 10.80 -2.43 4.74
C ASP A 223 10.39 -3.73 4.02
N HIS A 224 9.81 -3.64 2.82
CA HIS A 224 9.52 -4.82 2.02
C HIS A 224 10.80 -5.61 1.69
N CYS A 225 11.84 -4.94 1.21
CA CYS A 225 13.13 -5.56 0.88
C CYS A 225 13.81 -6.19 2.11
N ASN A 226 13.86 -5.49 3.24
CA ASN A 226 14.50 -5.97 4.45
C ASN A 226 13.80 -7.22 5.01
N ARG A 227 12.47 -7.32 4.92
CA ARG A 227 11.72 -8.51 5.34
C ARG A 227 12.10 -9.78 4.58
N GLN A 228 12.50 -9.65 3.33
CA GLN A 228 12.87 -10.78 2.49
C GLN A 228 14.36 -11.16 2.67
N LEU A 229 15.21 -10.19 2.99
CA LEU A 229 16.64 -10.41 3.28
C LEU A 229 16.91 -11.01 4.66
N LEU A 230 16.09 -10.67 5.66
CA LEU A 230 16.31 -11.14 7.03
C LEU A 230 15.88 -12.61 7.13
N PRO A 231 16.78 -13.52 7.56
CA PRO A 231 16.40 -14.89 7.90
C PRO A 231 15.24 -14.89 8.89
N LYS A 232 14.31 -15.84 8.79
CA LYS A 232 13.19 -15.98 9.74
C LYS A 232 13.65 -15.99 11.20
N ASP A 233 14.88 -16.42 11.44
CA ASP A 233 15.50 -16.53 12.77
C ASP A 233 16.13 -15.22 13.30
N LYS A 234 16.25 -14.18 12.47
CA LYS A 234 16.69 -12.84 12.89
C LYS A 234 15.48 -11.90 13.03
N SER A 235 14.54 -12.32 13.86
CA SER A 235 13.38 -11.52 14.23
C SER A 235 13.66 -10.69 15.49
N TYR A 236 13.01 -9.54 15.59
CA TYR A 236 13.05 -8.66 16.74
C TYR A 236 11.91 -9.05 17.69
N GLU A 237 12.24 -9.66 18.82
CA GLU A 237 11.27 -10.07 19.83
C GLU A 237 10.84 -8.91 20.72
N CYS A 238 9.57 -8.90 21.10
CA CYS A 238 9.06 -7.95 22.08
C CYS A 238 9.34 -8.41 23.51
N SER A 239 9.95 -7.55 24.31
CA SER A 239 10.21 -7.83 25.73
C SER A 239 8.95 -7.93 26.60
N TYR A 240 7.81 -7.42 26.13
CA TYR A 240 6.53 -7.42 26.86
C TYR A 240 5.58 -8.56 26.43
N CYS A 241 5.85 -9.25 25.31
CA CYS A 241 5.02 -10.37 24.84
C CYS A 241 5.77 -11.21 23.80
N SER A 242 5.34 -12.45 23.56
CA SER A 242 6.00 -13.39 22.63
C SER A 242 5.86 -13.06 21.13
N LYS A 243 5.56 -11.80 20.77
CA LYS A 243 5.45 -11.37 19.37
C LYS A 243 6.82 -11.02 18.83
N THR A 244 7.12 -11.57 17.65
CA THR A 244 8.34 -11.29 16.91
C THR A 244 8.04 -10.46 15.66
N PHE A 245 8.98 -9.60 15.28
CA PHE A 245 8.85 -8.68 14.16
C PHE A 245 10.03 -8.83 13.21
N ALA A 246 9.76 -8.78 11.91
CA ALA A 246 10.82 -8.87 10.92
C ALA A 246 11.75 -7.64 10.89
N ILE A 247 11.37 -6.50 11.45
CA ILE A 247 12.18 -5.26 11.41
C ILE A 247 12.00 -4.47 12.72
N GLU A 248 13.09 -3.88 13.22
CA GLU A 248 13.15 -3.10 14.45
C GLU A 248 12.10 -1.98 14.52
N ARG A 249 11.88 -1.25 13.42
CA ARG A 249 10.88 -0.17 13.35
C ARG A 249 9.47 -0.68 13.73
N LEU A 250 9.10 -1.88 13.28
CA LEU A 250 7.80 -2.48 13.58
C LEU A 250 7.72 -2.91 15.04
N LEU A 251 8.81 -3.49 15.57
CA LEU A 251 8.91 -3.78 17.00
C LEU A 251 8.74 -2.50 17.82
N ARG A 252 9.44 -1.41 17.46
CA ARG A 252 9.36 -0.13 18.16
C ARG A 252 7.94 0.42 18.15
N ASP A 253 7.26 0.39 17.01
CA ASP A 253 5.86 0.80 16.89
C ASP A 253 4.94 -0.09 17.76
N HIS A 254 5.21 -1.39 17.82
CA HIS A 254 4.47 -2.32 18.67
C HIS A 254 4.74 -2.10 20.16
N VAL A 255 5.98 -1.89 20.59
CA VAL A 255 6.35 -1.63 22.00
C VAL A 255 5.67 -0.37 22.51
N ARG A 256 5.50 0.66 21.66
CA ARG A 256 4.70 1.84 22.02
C ARG A 256 3.26 1.49 22.40
N SER A 257 2.70 0.39 21.92
CA SER A 257 1.34 -0.05 22.31
C SER A 257 1.30 -0.61 23.74
N HIS A 258 2.41 -1.15 24.26
CA HIS A 258 2.51 -1.60 25.65
C HIS A 258 2.69 -0.42 26.62
N ILE A 259 3.48 0.58 26.22
CA ILE A 259 3.82 1.74 27.07
C ILE A 259 2.77 2.84 27.00
N ASN A 260 2.31 3.20 25.79
CA ASN A 260 1.34 4.28 25.60
C ASN A 260 -0.09 3.76 25.73
N THR A 261 -0.47 3.42 26.97
CA THR A 261 -1.88 3.15 27.28
C THR A 261 -2.63 4.47 27.50
N LYS A 262 -3.83 4.55 26.95
CA LYS A 262 -4.77 5.65 27.13
C LYS A 262 -5.89 5.14 28.03
N LYS A 263 -6.07 5.81 29.17
CA LYS A 263 -7.14 5.49 30.11
C LYS A 263 -8.46 6.08 29.63
N CYS A 264 -9.53 5.30 29.74
CA CYS A 264 -10.87 5.83 29.56
C CYS A 264 -11.20 6.82 30.68
N PRO A 265 -11.71 8.03 30.38
CA PRO A 265 -12.13 8.97 31.43
C PRO A 265 -13.36 8.51 32.21
N LEU A 266 -14.13 7.54 31.67
CA LEU A 266 -15.43 7.11 32.21
C LEU A 266 -15.40 5.71 32.83
N CYS A 267 -14.31 4.96 32.71
CA CYS A 267 -14.16 3.67 33.36
C CYS A 267 -12.68 3.30 33.57
N PRO A 268 -12.37 2.24 34.32
CA PRO A 268 -11.00 1.80 34.57
C PRO A 268 -10.27 1.24 33.34
N MET A 269 -10.96 1.04 32.20
CA MET A 269 -10.39 0.41 31.01
C MET A 269 -9.24 1.26 30.43
N THR A 270 -8.15 0.59 30.09
CA THR A 270 -7.02 1.17 29.36
C THR A 270 -6.94 0.54 27.97
N VAL A 271 -6.58 1.35 26.97
CA VAL A 271 -6.46 0.92 25.58
C VAL A 271 -5.18 1.47 24.96
N THR A 272 -4.64 0.79 23.97
CA THR A 272 -3.29 1.06 23.45
C THR A 272 -3.22 2.16 22.40
N THR A 273 -4.35 2.64 21.88
CA THR A 273 -4.40 3.67 20.82
C THR A 273 -5.60 4.61 21.00
N ASN A 274 -5.47 5.86 20.50
CA ASN A 274 -6.57 6.83 20.51
C ASN A 274 -7.78 6.35 19.68
N SER A 275 -7.54 5.66 18.57
CA SER A 275 -8.62 5.09 17.74
C SER A 275 -9.44 4.07 18.53
N ASN A 276 -8.76 3.18 19.26
CA ASN A 276 -9.42 2.19 20.11
C ASN A 276 -10.15 2.86 21.28
N LEU A 277 -9.60 3.94 21.86
CA LEU A 277 -10.30 4.70 22.89
C LEU A 277 -11.59 5.34 22.36
N ARG A 278 -11.55 5.92 21.16
CA ARG A 278 -12.74 6.51 20.53
C ARG A 278 -13.81 5.45 20.26
N ILE A 279 -13.42 4.27 19.79
CA ILE A 279 -14.32 3.14 19.58
C ILE A 279 -14.90 2.68 20.92
N HIS A 280 -14.06 2.48 21.94
CA HIS A 280 -14.48 2.10 23.28
C HIS A 280 -15.49 3.10 23.88
N LEU A 281 -15.19 4.40 23.82
CA LEU A 281 -16.09 5.46 24.28
C LEU A 281 -17.43 5.42 23.54
N ARG A 282 -17.40 5.26 22.21
CA ARG A 282 -18.62 5.12 21.41
C ARG A 282 -19.45 3.91 21.81
N TYR A 283 -18.82 2.77 22.04
CA TYR A 283 -19.53 1.53 22.31
C TYR A 283 -20.05 1.42 23.74
N ARG A 284 -19.21 1.74 24.71
CA ARG A 284 -19.46 1.50 26.14
C ARG A 284 -20.04 2.70 26.87
N HIS A 285 -19.79 3.91 26.37
CA HIS A 285 -20.16 5.15 27.06
C HIS A 285 -21.03 6.08 26.23
N SER A 286 -21.40 5.68 25.02
CA SER A 286 -22.28 6.45 24.16
C SER A 286 -23.37 5.55 23.58
N ASN A 287 -24.53 6.14 23.34
CA ASN A 287 -25.62 5.51 22.60
C ASN A 287 -25.74 6.02 21.16
N VAL A 288 -24.76 6.81 20.70
CA VAL A 288 -24.73 7.32 19.32
C VAL A 288 -24.53 6.15 18.35
N ARG A 289 -25.49 6.00 17.44
CA ARG A 289 -25.50 5.01 16.36
C ARG A 289 -25.26 5.74 15.03
N CYS A 290 -24.00 5.76 14.58
CA CYS A 290 -23.57 6.55 13.42
C CYS A 290 -23.80 5.87 12.07
N PHE A 291 -24.28 4.62 12.06
CA PHE A 291 -24.36 3.81 10.85
C PHE A 291 -25.83 3.44 10.59
N PRO A 292 -26.62 4.33 9.97
CA PRO A 292 -28.01 4.05 9.65
C PRO A 292 -28.11 2.99 8.54
N CYS A 293 -29.13 2.14 8.63
CA CYS A 293 -29.58 1.32 7.51
C CYS A 293 -30.37 2.20 6.55
N ASN A 294 -30.22 1.96 5.25
CA ASN A 294 -30.98 2.68 4.23
C ASN A 294 -32.39 2.08 4.04
N ASP A 295 -32.57 0.80 4.41
CA ASP A 295 -33.78 0.03 4.13
C ASP A 295 -34.72 -0.07 5.34
N CYS A 296 -34.28 0.35 6.53
CA CYS A 296 -35.12 0.45 7.72
C CYS A 296 -34.63 1.49 8.73
N SER A 297 -35.39 1.69 9.81
CA SER A 297 -35.05 2.65 10.88
C SER A 297 -33.92 2.20 11.81
N TYR A 298 -33.28 1.06 11.56
CA TYR A 298 -32.18 0.56 12.38
C TYR A 298 -30.92 1.39 12.14
N ALA A 299 -30.20 1.71 13.22
CA ALA A 299 -28.88 2.29 13.16
C ALA A 299 -27.92 1.55 14.08
N ALA A 300 -26.70 1.28 13.60
CA ALA A 300 -25.69 0.51 14.31
C ALA A 300 -24.60 1.41 14.94
N LYS A 301 -23.89 0.88 15.92
CA LYS A 301 -22.74 1.56 16.56
C LYS A 301 -21.43 1.38 15.78
N SER A 302 -21.29 0.32 14.96
CA SER A 302 -20.25 0.18 13.94
C SER A 302 -20.78 -0.23 12.56
N SER A 303 -19.91 -0.07 11.56
CA SER A 303 -20.11 -0.61 10.21
C SER A 303 -20.28 -2.14 10.21
N HIS A 304 -19.54 -2.89 11.04
CA HIS A 304 -19.65 -4.34 11.07
C HIS A 304 -21.03 -4.81 11.56
N ASP A 305 -21.55 -4.15 12.60
CA ASP A 305 -22.88 -4.42 13.15
C ASP A 305 -23.97 -4.08 12.11
N LEU A 306 -23.81 -2.97 11.37
CA LEU A 306 -24.73 -2.60 10.28
C LEU A 306 -24.70 -3.65 9.16
N GLN A 307 -23.51 -4.10 8.76
CA GLN A 307 -23.36 -5.13 7.73
C GLN A 307 -23.98 -6.47 8.17
N SER A 308 -23.82 -6.84 9.44
CA SER A 308 -24.51 -8.01 9.99
C SER A 308 -26.02 -7.85 9.97
N HIS A 309 -26.53 -6.68 10.34
CA HIS A 309 -27.96 -6.35 10.29
C HIS A 309 -28.52 -6.47 8.86
N ILE A 310 -27.87 -5.83 7.88
CA ILE A 310 -28.28 -5.88 6.46
C ILE A 310 -28.33 -7.33 5.97
N ARG A 311 -27.27 -8.12 6.24
CA ARG A 311 -27.24 -9.55 5.88
C ARG A 311 -28.41 -10.33 6.47
N SER A 312 -28.73 -10.10 7.75
CA SER A 312 -29.75 -10.87 8.44
C SER A 312 -31.19 -10.49 8.11
N LEU A 313 -31.47 -9.22 7.78
CA LEU A 313 -32.85 -8.70 7.70
C LEU A 313 -33.25 -8.16 6.33
N HIS A 314 -32.30 -7.67 5.54
CA HIS A 314 -32.55 -7.15 4.20
C HIS A 314 -32.06 -8.11 3.12
N GLY A 315 -31.30 -9.14 3.51
CA GLY A 315 -30.55 -9.98 2.59
C GLY A 315 -29.35 -9.23 2.03
N SER A 316 -28.26 -9.93 1.77
CA SER A 316 -27.13 -9.38 1.02
C SER A 316 -27.39 -9.42 -0.50
N PRO A 317 -26.76 -8.54 -1.29
CA PRO A 317 -26.61 -8.76 -2.72
C PRO A 317 -25.99 -10.13 -2.97
N GLN A 318 -26.74 -11.00 -3.64
CA GLN A 318 -26.27 -12.33 -3.99
C GLN A 318 -25.25 -12.26 -5.12
N ILE A 319 -24.07 -12.83 -4.89
CA ILE A 319 -23.00 -12.95 -5.88
C ILE A 319 -23.20 -14.29 -6.60
N ARG A 320 -23.56 -14.23 -7.88
CA ARG A 320 -23.75 -15.41 -8.74
C ARG A 320 -22.45 -15.72 -9.50
N CYS A 321 -22.11 -17.00 -9.62
CA CYS A 321 -21.03 -17.41 -10.50
C CYS A 321 -21.39 -17.11 -11.96
N HIS A 322 -20.52 -16.38 -12.65
CA HIS A 322 -20.73 -15.99 -14.05
C HIS A 322 -20.18 -17.03 -15.04
N LEU A 323 -19.62 -18.15 -14.56
CA LEU A 323 -18.99 -19.16 -15.41
C LEU A 323 -20.01 -20.15 -15.99
N PRO A 324 -19.83 -20.61 -17.25
CA PRO A 324 -20.77 -21.50 -17.91
C PRO A 324 -20.95 -22.82 -17.13
N LYS A 325 -22.20 -23.27 -16.99
CA LYS A 325 -22.61 -24.48 -16.24
C LYS A 325 -22.39 -24.42 -14.71
N CYS A 326 -22.36 -23.22 -14.12
CA CYS A 326 -22.34 -23.04 -12.67
C CYS A 326 -23.48 -22.16 -12.17
N ASP A 327 -24.41 -22.74 -11.40
CA ASP A 327 -25.53 -22.03 -10.77
C ASP A 327 -25.25 -21.65 -9.30
N TYR A 328 -23.99 -21.60 -8.90
CA TYR A 328 -23.62 -21.29 -7.52
C TYR A 328 -23.88 -19.82 -7.19
N ILE A 329 -24.50 -19.59 -6.04
CA ILE A 329 -24.85 -18.27 -5.50
C ILE A 329 -24.35 -18.20 -4.06
N CYS A 330 -23.74 -17.08 -3.69
CA CYS A 330 -23.30 -16.84 -2.32
C CYS A 330 -23.42 -15.37 -1.92
N GLU A 331 -23.21 -15.10 -0.64
CA GLU A 331 -23.46 -13.79 0.00
C GLU A 331 -22.17 -13.02 0.32
N ASP A 332 -21.01 -13.68 0.22
CA ASP A 332 -19.72 -13.11 0.61
C ASP A 332 -18.62 -13.35 -0.45
N LYS A 333 -17.82 -12.32 -0.70
CA LYS A 333 -16.71 -12.32 -1.66
C LYS A 333 -15.66 -13.37 -1.31
N VAL A 334 -15.42 -13.68 -0.02
CA VAL A 334 -14.48 -14.75 0.37
C VAL A 334 -15.03 -16.12 -0.04
N THR A 335 -16.32 -16.38 0.23
CA THR A 335 -16.97 -17.63 -0.19
C THR A 335 -17.05 -17.77 -1.70
N PHE A 336 -17.29 -16.66 -2.42
CA PHE A 336 -17.24 -16.62 -3.88
C PHE A 336 -15.85 -16.95 -4.43
N ASN A 337 -14.80 -16.34 -3.87
CA ASN A 337 -13.42 -16.60 -4.27
C ASN A 337 -12.98 -18.05 -3.96
N ASN A 338 -13.46 -18.63 -2.87
CA ASN A 338 -13.22 -20.04 -2.56
C ASN A 338 -13.94 -20.96 -3.56
N HIS A 339 -15.19 -20.66 -3.90
CA HIS A 339 -15.93 -21.38 -4.94
C HIS A 339 -15.22 -21.31 -6.31
N LEU A 340 -14.80 -20.13 -6.74
CA LEU A 340 -14.02 -19.95 -7.97
C LEU A 340 -12.70 -20.73 -7.92
N ARG A 341 -12.06 -20.79 -6.75
CA ARG A 341 -10.81 -21.54 -6.55
C ARG A 341 -11.02 -23.05 -6.57
N ASP A 342 -12.10 -23.54 -5.98
CA ASP A 342 -12.28 -24.98 -5.73
C ASP A 342 -12.96 -25.70 -6.90
N TYR A 343 -13.83 -25.00 -7.64
CA TYR A 343 -14.66 -25.60 -8.70
C TYR A 343 -14.33 -25.11 -10.10
N HIS A 344 -13.58 -24.00 -10.24
CA HIS A 344 -13.24 -23.42 -11.54
C HIS A 344 -11.73 -23.29 -11.78
N ARG A 345 -10.92 -23.14 -10.73
CA ARG A 345 -9.47 -23.34 -10.83
C ARG A 345 -9.17 -24.79 -10.46
N ASN A 346 -8.76 -25.59 -11.43
CA ASN A 346 -8.31 -26.97 -11.21
C ASN A 346 -6.94 -27.00 -10.50
N GLU A 347 -6.86 -26.53 -9.25
CA GLU A 347 -5.69 -26.75 -8.40
C GLU A 347 -6.00 -27.77 -7.30
N PRO A 348 -5.33 -28.94 -7.29
CA PRO A 348 -5.56 -29.95 -6.27
C PRO A 348 -5.07 -29.46 -4.90
N LYS A 349 -5.94 -29.55 -3.88
CA LYS A 349 -5.60 -29.30 -2.48
C LYS A 349 -4.82 -30.50 -1.92
N PHE A 350 -3.59 -30.26 -1.49
CA PHE A 350 -2.83 -31.22 -0.68
C PHE A 350 -2.53 -30.64 0.70
N TYR A 351 -2.78 -31.42 1.74
CA TYR A 351 -2.25 -31.21 3.08
C TYR A 351 -0.84 -31.80 3.12
N ILE A 352 0.15 -31.02 3.55
CA ILE A 352 1.54 -31.47 3.68
C ILE A 352 1.77 -31.75 5.15
N CYS A 353 2.18 -32.97 5.48
CA CYS A 353 2.55 -33.30 6.85
C CYS A 353 3.82 -32.51 7.24
N HIS A 354 3.79 -31.83 8.38
CA HIS A 354 4.92 -31.01 8.83
C HIS A 354 6.11 -31.83 9.34
N GLU A 355 5.93 -33.15 9.50
CA GLU A 355 6.97 -34.09 9.92
C GLU A 355 7.47 -34.98 8.76
N CYS A 356 6.76 -35.04 7.63
CA CYS A 356 7.21 -35.74 6.44
C CYS A 356 6.64 -35.11 5.17
N ASP A 357 7.43 -35.03 4.09
CA ASP A 357 7.05 -34.38 2.80
C ASP A 357 5.92 -35.08 2.01
N LYS A 358 5.10 -35.90 2.67
CA LYS A 358 3.95 -36.57 2.07
C LYS A 358 2.77 -35.61 1.96
N LYS A 359 2.14 -35.66 0.78
CA LYS A 359 0.95 -34.89 0.39
C LYS A 359 -0.29 -35.76 0.57
N PHE A 360 -1.31 -35.25 1.25
CA PHE A 360 -2.57 -35.93 1.53
C PHE A 360 -3.74 -35.13 0.96
N GLU A 361 -4.71 -35.79 0.34
CA GLU A 361 -5.85 -35.13 -0.30
C GLU A 361 -6.97 -34.74 0.69
N ARG A 362 -6.91 -35.22 1.95
CA ARG A 362 -7.81 -34.84 3.05
C ARG A 362 -7.02 -34.76 4.37
N GLY A 363 -7.38 -33.79 5.20
CA GLY A 363 -6.73 -33.49 6.49
C GLY A 363 -7.18 -34.39 7.62
#